data_AF-A0A7S4VM77-F1
#
_entry.id   AF-A0A7S4VM77-F1
#
_cell.length_a   1.000
_cell.length_b   1.000
_cell.length_c   1.000
_cell.angle_alpha   90.00
_cell.angle_beta   90.00
_cell.angle_gamma   90.00
#
_symmetry.space_group_name_H-M   'P 1'
#
loop_
_entity.id
_entity.type
_entity.pdbx_description
1 polymer ?
#
loop_
_entity_poly.entity_id
_entity_poly.type
_entity_poly.pdbx_seq_one_letter_code
_entity_poly.pdbx_strand_id
1 'polypeptide(L)'
;QIANELFPKGFSVAGTEAAIMALKELADKAGALQAKVLKTSGGFHTPLMKPAQDKLSQALDEMLPKMKPPKTAVYMNTTAMPVKPGTSPTQIVGLMKKQLTNAVLWEPSVRAMIKAGVTEFYEVGPMKQIKAMMKRI
;
A
#
# COMPACT_ATOMS: atom_id res chain seq x y z
N GLN A 1 -1.75 9.84 -9.69
CA GLN A 1 -1.80 8.38 -9.95
C GLN A 1 -2.58 7.69 -8.84
N ILE A 2 -2.98 6.42 -9.03
CA ILE A 2 -3.53 5.60 -7.94
C ILE A 2 -2.42 5.34 -6.93
N ALA A 3 -2.74 5.58 -5.66
CA ALA A 3 -1.83 5.43 -4.51
C ALA A 3 -2.20 4.21 -3.66
N ASN A 4 -3.50 3.89 -3.57
CA ASN A 4 -3.98 2.72 -2.85
C ASN A 4 -5.18 2.12 -3.61
N GLU A 5 -5.08 0.84 -3.97
CA GLU A 5 -6.16 0.04 -4.54
C GLU A 5 -6.86 -0.73 -3.41
N LEU A 6 -8.02 -0.22 -2.96
CA LEU A 6 -8.61 -0.64 -1.69
C LEU A 6 -9.74 -1.67 -1.86
N PHE A 7 -10.62 -1.47 -2.83
CA PHE A 7 -11.74 -2.37 -3.17
C PHE A 7 -12.35 -1.91 -4.52
N PRO A 8 -13.24 -2.68 -5.17
CA PRO A 8 -13.61 -2.44 -6.58
C PRO A 8 -14.15 -1.04 -6.90
N LYS A 9 -14.80 -0.39 -5.92
CA LYS A 9 -15.39 0.94 -6.04
C LYS A 9 -14.70 1.99 -5.18
N GLY A 10 -13.45 1.78 -4.79
CA GLY A 10 -12.71 2.82 -4.10
C GLY A 10 -11.22 2.58 -4.02
N PHE A 11 -10.54 3.68 -4.28
CA PHE A 11 -9.12 3.81 -4.34
C PHE A 11 -8.79 5.22 -3.89
N SER A 12 -7.55 5.43 -3.46
CA SER A 12 -7.04 6.78 -3.27
C SER A 12 -6.08 7.11 -4.40
N VAL A 13 -6.05 8.38 -4.76
CA VAL A 13 -5.13 8.95 -5.73
C VAL A 13 -4.23 9.97 -5.02
N ALA A 14 -2.98 10.03 -5.44
CA ALA A 14 -2.01 11.00 -4.93
C ALA A 14 -1.23 11.63 -6.10
N GLY A 15 -0.72 12.83 -5.86
CA GLY A 15 -0.04 13.67 -6.85
C GLY A 15 0.24 15.06 -6.27
N THR A 16 0.49 16.03 -7.15
CA THR A 16 0.59 17.43 -6.75
C THR A 16 -0.77 17.95 -6.28
N GLU A 17 -0.77 18.95 -5.42
CA GLU A 17 -2.00 19.55 -4.89
C GLU A 17 -2.92 20.04 -6.02
N ALA A 18 -2.36 20.76 -7.00
CA ALA A 18 -3.12 21.23 -8.16
C ALA A 18 -3.79 20.08 -8.94
N ALA A 19 -3.08 18.97 -9.16
CA ALA A 19 -3.64 17.82 -9.86
C ALA A 19 -4.76 17.13 -9.05
N ILE A 20 -4.61 17.03 -7.73
CA ILE A 20 -5.64 16.45 -6.85
C ILE A 20 -6.89 17.32 -6.81
N MET A 21 -6.75 18.64 -6.75
CA MET A 21 -7.87 19.57 -6.76
C MET A 21 -8.62 19.51 -8.10
N ALA A 22 -7.91 19.50 -9.22
CA ALA A 22 -8.52 19.34 -10.55
C ALA A 22 -9.24 18.00 -10.70
N LEU A 23 -8.62 16.89 -10.26
CA LEU A 23 -9.24 15.58 -10.31
C LEU A 23 -10.50 15.49 -9.44
N LYS A 24 -10.51 16.13 -8.27
CA LYS A 24 -11.69 16.19 -7.41
C LYS A 24 -12.87 16.83 -8.15
N GLU A 25 -12.65 17.98 -8.79
CA GLU A 25 -13.69 18.68 -9.55
C GLU A 25 -14.23 17.81 -10.70
N LEU A 26 -13.34 17.14 -11.45
CA LEU A 26 -13.73 16.24 -12.52
C LEU A 26 -14.53 15.03 -12.00
N ALA A 27 -14.11 14.45 -10.87
CA ALA A 27 -14.81 13.32 -10.26
C ALA A 27 -16.21 13.70 -9.79
N ASP A 28 -16.37 14.87 -9.17
CA ASP A 28 -17.69 15.38 -8.75
C ASP A 28 -18.60 15.59 -9.97
N LYS A 29 -18.11 16.21 -11.05
CA LYS A 29 -18.86 16.41 -12.30
C LYS A 29 -19.23 15.09 -12.99
N ALA A 30 -18.38 14.08 -12.87
CA ALA A 30 -18.63 12.74 -13.41
C ALA A 30 -19.63 11.91 -12.56
N GLY A 31 -20.15 12.46 -11.46
CA GLY A 31 -21.12 11.76 -10.60
C GLY A 31 -20.49 10.75 -9.66
N ALA A 32 -19.22 10.93 -9.27
CA ALA A 32 -18.61 10.11 -8.25
C ALA A 32 -19.43 10.15 -6.95
N LEU A 33 -19.70 8.99 -6.36
CA LEU A 33 -20.43 8.90 -5.09
C LEU A 33 -19.77 9.73 -3.98
N GLN A 34 -18.43 9.79 -3.99
CA GLN A 34 -17.64 10.58 -3.06
C GLN A 34 -16.26 10.90 -3.64
N ALA A 35 -15.87 12.17 -3.65
CA ALA A 35 -14.49 12.61 -3.87
C ALA A 35 -14.06 13.54 -2.71
N LYS A 36 -13.14 13.05 -1.87
CA LYS A 36 -12.65 13.78 -0.68
C LYS A 36 -11.13 13.90 -0.71
N VAL A 37 -10.64 15.12 -0.54
CA VAL A 37 -9.22 15.37 -0.31
C VAL A 37 -8.85 14.94 1.10
N LEU A 38 -7.83 14.09 1.21
CA LEU A 38 -7.33 13.60 2.49
C LEU A 38 -6.33 14.61 3.07
N LYS A 39 -6.39 14.83 4.39
CA LYS A 39 -5.39 15.61 5.10
C LYS A 39 -4.14 14.75 5.29
N THR A 40 -3.19 14.86 4.37
CA THR A 40 -1.93 14.10 4.38
C THR A 40 -0.76 15.04 4.18
N SER A 41 0.40 14.69 4.75
CA SER A 41 1.62 15.50 4.64
C SER A 41 2.35 15.40 3.28
N GLY A 42 1.85 14.59 2.33
CA GLY A 42 2.46 14.49 1.01
C GLY A 42 1.77 13.49 0.07
N GLY A 43 2.22 13.46 -1.19
CA GLY A 43 1.77 12.54 -2.22
C GLY A 43 2.39 11.14 -2.07
N PHE A 44 2.07 10.44 -0.98
CA PHE A 44 2.55 9.08 -0.70
C PHE A 44 2.18 8.09 -1.82
N HIS A 45 3.01 7.05 -1.99
CA HIS A 45 2.82 6.03 -3.03
C HIS A 45 2.87 6.59 -4.45
N THR A 46 3.69 7.63 -4.65
CA THR A 46 3.96 8.25 -5.96
C THR A 46 5.45 8.52 -6.16
N PRO A 47 5.91 8.78 -7.39
CA PRO A 47 7.28 9.21 -7.66
C PRO A 47 7.72 10.45 -6.88
N LEU A 48 6.79 11.29 -6.40
CA LEU A 48 7.12 12.44 -5.56
C LEU A 48 7.81 12.05 -4.24
N MET A 49 7.64 10.80 -3.80
CA MET A 49 8.30 10.26 -2.61
C MET A 49 9.74 9.79 -2.86
N LYS A 50 10.30 9.96 -4.07
CA LYS A 50 11.66 9.50 -4.41
C LYS A 50 12.73 9.95 -3.39
N PRO A 51 12.78 11.24 -2.95
CA PRO A 51 13.75 11.64 -1.93
C PRO A 51 13.62 10.90 -0.59
N ALA A 52 12.39 10.58 -0.18
CA ALA A 52 12.13 9.79 1.03
C ALA A 52 12.47 8.31 0.82
N GLN A 53 12.22 7.79 -0.39
CA GLN A 53 12.59 6.43 -0.79
C GLN A 53 14.09 6.21 -0.70
N ASP A 54 14.89 7.18 -1.11
CA ASP A 54 16.36 7.07 -1.11
C ASP A 54 16.89 6.99 0.33
N LYS A 55 16.37 7.82 1.23
CA LYS A 55 16.69 7.75 2.67
C LYS A 55 16.25 6.43 3.31
N LEU A 56 15.03 5.98 3.02
CA LEU A 56 14.53 4.68 3.49
C LEU A 56 15.40 3.54 2.97
N SER A 57 15.85 3.62 1.71
CA SER A 57 16.66 2.57 1.10
C SER A 57 17.99 2.42 1.77
N GLN A 58 18.66 3.53 2.08
CA GLN A 58 19.90 3.53 2.86
C GLN A 58 19.70 2.90 4.24
N ALA A 59 18.68 3.34 4.99
CA ALA A 59 18.40 2.80 6.32
C ALA A 59 18.10 1.28 6.30
N LEU A 60 17.40 0.81 5.27
CA LEU A 60 17.14 -0.62 5.09
C LEU A 60 18.41 -1.41 4.76
N ASP A 61 19.34 -0.85 3.97
CA ASP A 61 20.63 -1.49 3.66
C ASP A 61 21.52 -1.60 4.90
N GLU A 62 21.57 -0.54 5.72
CA GLU A 62 22.30 -0.54 7.00
C GLU A 62 21.76 -1.59 7.97
N MET A 63 20.45 -1.85 7.93
CA MET A 63 19.79 -2.84 8.77
C MET A 63 19.85 -4.26 8.22
N LEU A 64 20.00 -4.45 6.91
CA LEU A 64 19.93 -5.75 6.23
C LEU A 64 20.81 -6.84 6.88
N PRO A 65 22.07 -6.60 7.29
CA PRO A 65 22.91 -7.62 7.92
C PRO A 65 22.36 -8.17 9.24
N LYS A 66 21.47 -7.43 9.91
CA LYS A 66 20.85 -7.83 11.19
C LYS A 66 19.47 -8.47 11.00
N MET A 67 18.92 -8.43 9.79
CA MET A 67 17.59 -8.97 9.52
C MET A 67 17.61 -10.50 9.46
N LYS A 68 16.52 -11.12 9.91
CA LYS A 68 16.30 -12.56 9.83
C LYS A 68 15.21 -12.86 8.82
N PRO A 69 15.25 -14.03 8.15
CA PRO A 69 14.14 -14.47 7.31
C PRO A 69 12.79 -14.44 8.07
N PRO A 70 11.68 -14.15 7.39
CA PRO A 70 10.37 -14.14 8.01
C PRO A 70 10.00 -15.57 8.44
N LYS A 71 9.30 -15.69 9.56
CA LYS A 71 8.82 -16.98 10.07
C LYS A 71 7.44 -17.35 9.52
N THR A 72 6.73 -16.39 8.94
CA THR A 72 5.41 -16.55 8.34
C THR A 72 5.38 -15.93 6.96
N ALA A 73 4.36 -16.25 6.16
CA ALA A 73 4.18 -15.61 4.87
C ALA A 73 3.84 -14.12 5.05
N VAL A 74 4.43 -13.27 4.21
CA VAL A 74 4.19 -11.82 4.21
C VAL A 74 3.69 -11.41 2.84
N TYR A 75 2.46 -10.94 2.73
CA TYR A 75 1.93 -10.40 1.48
C TYR A 75 2.39 -8.96 1.33
N MET A 76 3.10 -8.69 0.24
CA MET A 76 3.73 -7.40 0.03
C MET A 76 2.80 -6.48 -0.74
N ASN A 77 2.53 -5.30 -0.19
CA ASN A 77 1.63 -4.32 -0.81
C ASN A 77 2.06 -3.87 -2.21
N THR A 78 3.35 -3.97 -2.56
CA THR A 78 3.87 -3.59 -3.89
C THR A 78 3.57 -4.60 -4.99
N THR A 79 3.37 -5.88 -4.65
CA THR A 79 3.20 -6.97 -5.64
C THR A 79 1.91 -7.75 -5.44
N ALA A 80 1.24 -7.59 -4.29
CA ALA A 80 0.13 -8.42 -3.84
C ALA A 80 0.45 -9.92 -3.71
N MET A 81 1.73 -10.28 -3.73
CA MET A 81 2.19 -11.66 -3.69
C MET A 81 2.82 -12.01 -2.33
N PRO A 82 2.70 -13.27 -1.90
CA PRO A 82 3.33 -13.72 -0.67
C PRO A 82 4.84 -13.88 -0.86
N VAL A 83 5.59 -13.34 0.09
CA VAL A 83 6.93 -13.82 0.42
C VAL A 83 6.79 -15.00 1.38
N LYS A 84 7.41 -16.13 1.05
CA LYS A 84 7.30 -17.36 1.86
C LYS A 84 8.15 -17.28 3.14
N PRO A 85 7.81 -18.04 4.19
CA PRO A 85 8.70 -18.24 5.33
C PRO A 85 10.10 -18.68 4.89
N GLY A 86 11.14 -18.22 5.59
CA GLY A 86 12.53 -18.56 5.27
C GLY A 86 13.12 -17.82 4.06
N THR A 87 12.34 -16.97 3.37
CA THR A 87 12.86 -16.15 2.26
C THR A 87 13.96 -15.20 2.73
N SER A 88 14.99 -15.02 1.91
CA SER A 88 16.12 -14.13 2.21
C SER A 88 15.63 -12.69 2.51
N PRO A 89 16.13 -12.05 3.59
CA PRO A 89 15.83 -10.66 3.90
C PRO A 89 16.09 -9.69 2.74
N THR A 90 17.11 -9.95 1.90
CA THR A 90 17.45 -9.11 0.74
C THR A 90 16.28 -8.95 -0.21
N GLN A 91 15.50 -10.02 -0.43
CA GLN A 91 14.33 -9.98 -1.32
C GLN A 91 13.22 -9.09 -0.73
N ILE A 92 12.97 -9.20 0.58
CA ILE A 92 11.95 -8.39 1.26
C ILE A 92 12.37 -6.93 1.28
N VAL A 93 13.64 -6.65 1.59
CA VAL A 93 14.20 -5.29 1.56
C VAL A 93 14.04 -4.67 0.17
N GLY A 94 14.32 -5.41 -0.90
CA GLY A 94 14.09 -4.92 -2.27
C GLY A 94 12.65 -4.49 -2.54
N LEU A 95 11.67 -5.16 -1.94
CA LEU A 95 10.25 -4.80 -2.03
C LEU A 95 9.88 -3.62 -1.11
N MET A 96 10.40 -3.59 0.12
CA MET A 96 10.17 -2.49 1.07
C MET A 96 10.71 -1.16 0.55
N LYS A 97 11.89 -1.16 -0.10
CA LYS A 97 12.47 0.03 -0.73
C LYS A 97 11.54 0.66 -1.77
N LYS A 98 10.72 -0.14 -2.44
CA LYS A 98 9.80 0.33 -3.49
C LYS A 98 8.47 0.86 -2.92
N GLN A 99 8.18 0.62 -1.64
CA GLN A 99 6.85 0.84 -1.08
C GLN A 99 6.39 2.31 -1.11
N LEU A 100 7.30 3.27 -0.92
CA LEU A 100 6.94 4.69 -0.84
C LEU A 100 6.53 5.29 -2.19
N THR A 101 6.95 4.69 -3.30
CA THR A 101 6.72 5.21 -4.66
C THR A 101 5.77 4.36 -5.49
N ASN A 102 5.36 3.20 -4.97
CA ASN A 102 4.41 2.29 -5.61
C ASN A 102 3.10 2.26 -4.84
N ALA A 103 2.02 1.98 -5.57
CA ALA A 103 0.69 1.85 -5.01
C ALA A 103 0.64 0.72 -3.97
N VAL A 104 -0.26 0.88 -3.00
CA VAL A 104 -0.64 -0.18 -2.08
C VAL A 104 -1.73 -1.03 -2.76
N LEU A 105 -1.37 -2.25 -3.13
CA LEU A 105 -2.27 -3.22 -3.75
C LEU A 105 -3.06 -4.00 -2.67
N TRP A 106 -3.86 -3.28 -1.88
CA TRP A 106 -4.57 -3.85 -0.73
C TRP A 106 -5.61 -4.89 -1.16
N GLU A 107 -6.56 -4.54 -2.03
CA GLU A 107 -7.56 -5.50 -2.52
C GLU A 107 -6.90 -6.72 -3.18
N PRO A 108 -5.97 -6.55 -4.13
CA PRO A 108 -5.27 -7.68 -4.73
C PRO A 108 -4.58 -8.57 -3.68
N SER A 109 -3.95 -7.99 -2.65
CA SER A 109 -3.29 -8.75 -1.58
C SER A 109 -4.28 -9.59 -0.78
N VAL A 110 -5.41 -9.01 -0.39
CA VAL A 110 -6.46 -9.72 0.36
C VAL A 110 -7.08 -10.82 -0.49
N ARG A 111 -7.37 -10.56 -1.78
CA ARG A 111 -7.87 -11.59 -2.70
C ARG A 111 -6.88 -12.74 -2.88
N ALA A 112 -5.58 -12.44 -2.93
CA ALA A 112 -4.55 -13.47 -2.98
C ALA A 112 -4.53 -14.33 -1.69
N MET A 113 -4.70 -13.72 -0.51
CA MET A 113 -4.83 -14.45 0.76
C MET A 113 -6.07 -15.36 0.77
N ILE A 114 -7.24 -14.85 0.36
CA ILE A 114 -8.49 -15.63 0.27
C ILE A 114 -8.31 -16.81 -0.69
N LYS A 115 -7.71 -16.57 -1.87
CA LYS A 115 -7.40 -17.62 -2.85
C LYS A 115 -6.44 -18.68 -2.29
N ALA A 116 -5.55 -18.29 -1.39
CA ALA A 116 -4.66 -19.21 -0.68
C ALA A 116 -5.33 -19.95 0.50
N GLY A 117 -6.64 -19.77 0.71
CA GLY A 117 -7.42 -20.46 1.74
C GLY A 117 -7.48 -19.76 3.10
N VAL A 118 -7.04 -18.50 3.19
CA VAL A 118 -7.19 -17.73 4.44
C VAL A 118 -8.66 -17.35 4.64
N THR A 119 -9.23 -17.76 5.78
CA THR A 119 -10.64 -17.53 6.13
C THR A 119 -10.83 -16.55 7.28
N GLU A 120 -9.80 -16.37 8.11
CA GLU A 120 -9.86 -15.52 9.30
C GLU A 120 -8.86 -14.35 9.19
N PHE A 121 -9.33 -13.15 9.53
CA PHE A 121 -8.54 -11.92 9.46
C PHE A 121 -8.67 -11.15 10.77
N TYR A 122 -7.52 -10.76 11.34
CA TYR A 122 -7.44 -10.02 12.59
C TYR A 122 -6.73 -8.68 12.33
N GLU A 123 -7.43 -7.56 12.58
CA GLU A 123 -6.83 -6.22 12.51
C GLU A 123 -6.11 -5.92 13.83
N VAL A 124 -4.79 -5.78 13.76
CA VAL A 124 -3.95 -5.41 14.92
C VAL A 124 -3.57 -3.95 14.80
N GLY A 125 -4.36 -3.08 15.46
CA GLY A 125 -4.15 -1.65 15.46
C GLY A 125 -5.24 -0.90 16.23
N PRO A 126 -5.05 0.40 16.52
CA PRO A 126 -5.97 1.17 17.35
C PRO A 126 -7.30 1.50 16.65
N MET A 127 -7.34 1.43 15.31
CA MET A 127 -8.48 1.85 14.49
C MET A 127 -9.22 0.64 13.89
N LYS A 128 -10.32 0.91 13.17
CA LYS A 128 -11.18 -0.11 12.54
C LYS A 128 -11.24 0.03 11.01
N GLN A 129 -10.26 0.71 10.42
CA GLN A 129 -10.30 1.07 9.00
C GLN A 129 -10.13 -0.16 8.13
N ILE A 130 -9.19 -1.04 8.47
CA ILE A 130 -8.93 -2.26 7.68
C ILE A 130 -10.14 -3.19 7.77
N LYS A 131 -10.71 -3.39 8.96
CA LYS A 131 -11.94 -4.18 9.12
C LYS A 131 -13.10 -3.63 8.30
N ALA A 132 -13.25 -2.31 8.19
CA ALA A 132 -14.28 -1.71 7.35
C ALA A 132 -14.02 -1.95 5.85
N MET A 133 -12.76 -1.89 5.42
CA MET A 133 -12.38 -2.20 4.02
C MET A 133 -12.55 -3.69 3.69
N MET A 134 -12.22 -4.58 4.62
CA MET A 134 -12.39 -6.04 4.45
C MET A 134 -13.83 -6.43 4.13
N LYS A 135 -14.83 -5.74 4.69
CA LYS A 135 -16.26 -5.99 4.38
C LYS A 135 -16.65 -5.68 2.93
N ARG A 136 -15.75 -5.07 2.15
CA ARG A 136 -15.98 -4.61 0.77
C ARG A 136 -15.22 -5.43 -0.27
N ILE A 137 -14.47 -6.44 0.15
CA ILE A 137 -13.64 -7.31 -0.70
C ILE A 137 -14.30 -8.68 -0.84
#